data_AF-A0A7J0GDH4-F1
#
_entry.id   AF-A0A7J0GDH4-F1
#
_cell.length_a   1.000
_cell.length_b   1.000
_cell.length_c   1.000
_cell.angle_alpha   90.00
_cell.angle_beta   90.00
_cell.angle_gamma   90.00
#
_symmetry.space_group_name_H-M   'P 1'
#
loop_
_entity.id
_entity.type
_entity.pdbx_description
1 polymer ?
#
loop_
_entity_poly.entity_id
_entity_poly.type
_entity_poly.pdbx_seq_one_letter_code
_entity_poly.pdbx_strand_id
1 'polypeptide(L)'
;MMGLGRASISLPSLLAKKFGFHRKFAVCLSSSEGVILSGDRPYVSLRGPDVSNSLMYTPLISNQDGTLEDYYIHVKSIKINGKRLSLNTSMLSLDRQGNGGTKLSTIVPYTTMESTIYETFTRAYTKVATSMNMTRVASVGPFGLCFSSGSIEKTPFGPSVPVIDLVLQSEMVKWSIHGRNSMVEVSDEVMCLGFLDGV
;
A
#
# COMPACT_ATOMS: atom_id res chain seq x y z
N MET A 1 20.26 -0.44 9.72
CA MET A 1 18.90 -0.83 9.32
C MET A 1 18.34 -1.84 10.32
N MET A 2 17.05 -1.76 10.62
CA MET A 2 16.37 -2.70 11.53
C MET A 2 15.50 -3.63 10.70
N GLY A 3 15.89 -4.90 10.59
CA GLY A 3 15.19 -5.89 9.76
C GLY A 3 13.92 -6.42 10.43
N LEU A 4 12.77 -6.20 9.80
CA LEU A 4 11.46 -6.71 10.26
C LEU A 4 11.00 -7.95 9.50
N GLY A 5 11.84 -8.50 8.60
CA GLY A 5 11.53 -9.64 7.74
C GLY A 5 11.29 -10.96 8.49
N ARG A 6 11.22 -12.06 7.74
CA ARG A 6 10.84 -13.39 8.22
C ARG A 6 12.04 -14.28 8.56
N ALA A 7 13.25 -13.76 8.49
CA ALA A 7 14.46 -14.44 8.96
C ALA A 7 14.40 -14.72 10.47
N SER A 8 15.03 -15.80 10.94
CA SER A 8 15.09 -16.18 12.37
C SER A 8 15.82 -15.15 13.25
N ILE A 9 16.72 -14.37 12.63
CA ILE A 9 17.52 -13.31 13.27
C ILE A 9 16.89 -11.91 13.16
N SER A 10 15.71 -11.79 12.55
CA SER A 10 14.97 -10.51 12.47
C SER A 10 14.48 -10.07 13.84
N LEU A 11 14.27 -8.75 14.02
CA LEU A 11 13.85 -8.20 15.31
C LEU A 11 12.56 -8.84 15.86
N PRO A 12 11.46 -8.99 15.07
CA PRO A 12 10.24 -9.62 15.57
C PRO A 12 10.47 -11.07 16.05
N SER A 13 11.40 -11.78 15.43
CA SER A 13 11.72 -13.17 15.76
C SER A 13 12.57 -13.28 17.03
N LEU A 14 13.56 -12.41 17.17
CA LEU A 14 14.42 -12.35 18.34
C LEU A 14 13.62 -11.94 19.59
N LEU A 15 12.73 -10.95 19.48
CA LEU A 15 11.88 -10.53 20.59
C LEU A 15 10.91 -11.64 21.00
N ALA A 16 10.24 -12.29 20.03
CA ALA A 16 9.35 -13.42 20.31
C ALA A 16 10.09 -14.57 21.01
N LYS A 17 11.29 -14.92 20.54
CA LYS A 17 12.12 -15.96 21.16
C LYS A 17 12.59 -15.58 22.57
N LYS A 18 12.96 -14.31 22.79
CA LYS A 18 13.50 -13.84 24.07
C LYS A 18 12.42 -13.72 25.15
N PHE A 19 11.23 -13.25 24.78
CA PHE A 19 10.15 -12.92 25.72
C PHE A 19 9.02 -13.95 25.73
N GLY A 20 9.04 -14.96 24.86
CA GLY A 20 8.11 -16.09 24.89
C GLY A 20 6.70 -15.80 24.36
N PHE A 21 6.50 -14.69 23.64
CA PHE A 21 5.22 -14.34 23.03
C PHE A 21 5.09 -14.83 21.58
N HIS A 22 3.88 -14.77 21.01
CA HIS A 22 3.66 -15.14 19.61
C HIS A 22 4.45 -14.25 18.64
N ARG A 23 5.10 -14.85 17.63
CA ARG A 23 5.86 -14.13 16.60
C ARG A 23 4.94 -13.28 15.72
N LYS A 24 4.64 -12.07 16.18
CA LYS A 24 3.85 -11.05 15.50
C LYS A 24 4.30 -9.65 15.90
N PHE A 25 4.05 -8.70 15.03
CA PHE A 25 4.28 -7.29 15.28
C PHE A 25 3.26 -6.46 14.49
N ALA A 26 3.07 -5.22 14.92
CA ALA A 26 2.25 -4.21 14.25
C ALA A 26 3.11 -2.99 13.93
N VAL A 27 2.80 -2.33 12.81
CA VAL A 27 3.49 -1.12 12.37
C VAL A 27 2.46 -0.04 12.12
N CYS A 28 2.68 1.13 12.71
CA CYS A 28 1.92 2.35 12.41
C CYS A 28 2.91 3.42 11.97
N LEU A 29 3.10 3.55 10.65
CA LEU A 29 3.99 4.55 10.08
C LEU A 29 3.36 5.94 10.13
N SER A 30 4.20 6.96 10.31
CA SER A 30 3.81 8.38 10.32
C SER A 30 4.90 9.17 9.62
N SER A 31 4.56 10.34 9.08
CA SER A 31 5.54 11.32 8.58
C SER A 31 6.36 11.97 9.71
N SER A 32 5.90 11.86 10.95
CA SER A 32 6.61 12.29 12.15
C SER A 32 7.07 11.07 12.97
N GLU A 33 6.34 10.74 14.04
CA GLU A 33 6.65 9.64 14.93
C GLU A 33 5.69 8.47 14.66
N GLY A 34 6.24 7.38 14.13
CA GLY A 34 5.55 6.10 14.00
C GLY A 34 5.88 5.16 15.16
N VAL A 35 5.18 4.03 15.22
CA VAL A 35 5.40 3.01 16.25
C VAL A 35 5.46 1.62 15.66
N ILE A 36 6.33 0.79 16.24
CA ILE A 36 6.41 -0.65 15.96
C ILE A 36 6.18 -1.36 17.29
N LEU A 37 5.17 -2.23 17.34
CA LEU A 37 4.79 -2.96 18.53
C LEU A 37 4.99 -4.46 18.28
N SER A 38 5.68 -5.16 19.17
CA SER A 38 5.83 -6.63 19.13
C SER A 38 5.22 -7.26 20.37
N GLY A 39 4.59 -8.42 20.21
CA GLY A 39 3.94 -9.13 21.31
C GLY A 39 2.42 -9.20 21.22
N ASP A 40 1.82 -9.75 22.26
CA ASP A 40 0.38 -9.99 22.37
C ASP A 40 -0.40 -8.75 22.82
N ARG A 41 -1.70 -8.75 22.51
CA ARG A 41 -2.67 -7.66 22.75
C ARG A 41 -2.59 -7.07 24.17
N PRO A 42 -3.03 -5.81 24.36
CA PRO A 42 -3.68 -4.95 23.36
C PRO A 42 -2.64 -4.18 22.54
N TYR A 43 -2.94 -3.96 21.26
CA TYR A 43 -2.32 -2.87 20.53
C TYR A 43 -2.96 -1.58 21.06
N VAL A 44 -2.60 -1.22 22.29
CA VAL A 44 -3.04 0.03 22.92
C VAL A 44 -2.54 1.12 21.99
N SER A 45 -3.48 1.67 21.23
CA SER A 45 -3.30 2.86 20.43
C SER A 45 -2.75 3.93 21.35
N LEU A 46 -1.46 4.22 21.17
CA LEU A 46 -0.75 5.28 21.89
C LEU A 46 -1.45 6.66 21.75
N ARG A 47 -2.49 6.79 20.91
CA ARG A 47 -3.26 8.01 20.64
C ARG A 47 -4.79 7.81 20.35
N GLY A 48 -5.45 6.71 20.73
CA GLY A 48 -6.87 6.48 20.36
C GLY A 48 -7.55 5.24 20.98
N PRO A 49 -8.79 4.87 20.55
CA PRO A 49 -9.46 3.62 20.96
C PRO A 49 -8.84 2.37 20.30
N ASP A 50 -8.91 1.22 20.97
CA ASP A 50 -8.33 -0.04 20.48
C ASP A 50 -8.92 -0.44 19.11
N VAL A 51 -8.06 -0.41 18.08
CA VAL A 51 -8.40 -0.77 16.70
C VAL A 51 -8.22 -2.26 16.40
N SER A 52 -7.75 -3.07 17.37
CA SER A 52 -7.45 -4.50 17.19
C SER A 52 -8.65 -5.30 16.69
N ASN A 53 -9.87 -4.88 17.05
CA ASN A 53 -11.11 -5.55 16.64
C ASN A 53 -11.64 -5.09 15.28
N SER A 54 -11.07 -4.02 14.71
CA SER A 54 -11.43 -3.48 13.40
C SER A 54 -10.44 -3.88 12.30
N LEU A 55 -9.45 -4.72 12.62
CA LEU A 55 -8.46 -5.17 11.65
C LEU A 55 -9.09 -6.12 10.62
N MET A 56 -8.79 -5.86 9.36
CA MET A 56 -9.07 -6.79 8.26
C MET A 56 -7.82 -7.63 7.98
N TYR A 57 -8.02 -8.93 7.77
CA TYR A 57 -6.92 -9.86 7.58
C TYR A 57 -6.90 -10.44 6.17
N THR A 58 -5.69 -10.62 5.63
CA THR A 58 -5.42 -11.40 4.43
C THR A 58 -4.30 -12.38 4.74
N PRO A 59 -4.29 -13.59 4.14
CA PRO A 59 -3.15 -14.49 4.26
C PRO A 59 -1.87 -13.82 3.77
N LEU A 60 -0.79 -13.99 4.53
CA LEU A 60 0.57 -13.74 4.05
C LEU A 60 0.99 -14.92 3.18
N ILE A 61 1.56 -14.64 2.02
CA ILE A 61 2.08 -15.69 1.13
C ILE A 61 3.37 -16.27 1.73
N SER A 62 3.50 -17.59 1.74
CA SER A 62 4.69 -18.31 2.13
C SER A 62 5.07 -19.32 1.05
N ASN A 63 6.34 -19.38 0.68
CA ASN A 63 6.84 -20.46 -0.16
C ASN A 63 7.07 -21.70 0.70
N GLN A 64 6.87 -22.89 0.12
CA GLN A 64 7.07 -24.16 0.82
C GLN A 64 8.50 -24.33 1.34
N ASP A 65 9.48 -23.73 0.66
CA ASP A 65 10.90 -23.81 1.04
C ASP A 65 11.32 -22.81 2.13
N GLY A 66 10.41 -21.94 2.60
CA GLY A 66 10.69 -20.97 3.67
C GLY A 66 11.69 -19.87 3.30
N THR A 67 12.07 -19.74 2.02
CA THR A 67 13.07 -18.79 1.53
C THR A 67 12.57 -17.37 1.38
N LEU A 68 11.25 -17.15 1.39
CA LEU A 68 10.67 -15.80 1.36
C LEU A 68 10.85 -15.10 2.70
N GLU A 69 11.86 -14.25 2.79
CA GLU A 69 12.10 -13.39 3.96
C GLU A 69 11.19 -12.15 3.99
N ASP A 70 10.61 -11.77 2.85
CA ASP A 70 9.71 -10.63 2.72
C ASP A 70 8.24 -10.98 3.00
N TYR A 71 7.43 -9.94 3.20
CA TYR A 71 5.99 -10.06 3.37
C TYR A 71 5.28 -9.83 2.05
N TYR A 72 4.58 -10.85 1.58
CA TYR A 72 3.75 -10.79 0.38
C TYR A 72 2.28 -11.01 0.72
N ILE A 73 1.41 -10.28 0.04
CA ILE A 73 -0.05 -10.47 0.08
C ILE A 73 -0.57 -10.77 -1.32
N HIS A 74 -1.71 -11.45 -1.38
CA HIS A 74 -2.33 -11.84 -2.64
C HIS A 74 -3.39 -10.83 -3.09
N VAL A 75 -2.99 -9.86 -3.91
CA VAL A 75 -3.92 -8.96 -4.59
C VAL A 75 -4.47 -9.66 -5.83
N LYS A 76 -5.79 -9.81 -5.92
CA LYS A 76 -6.48 -10.45 -7.06
C LYS A 76 -6.87 -9.46 -8.15
N SER A 77 -7.21 -8.24 -7.77
CA SER A 77 -7.56 -7.19 -8.74
C SER A 77 -7.42 -5.81 -8.12
N ILE A 78 -7.30 -4.81 -8.98
CA ILE A 78 -7.26 -3.40 -8.59
C ILE A 78 -8.54 -2.74 -9.10
N LYS A 79 -9.16 -1.89 -8.27
CA LYS A 79 -10.29 -1.04 -8.68
C LYS A 79 -9.93 0.42 -8.48
N ILE A 80 -10.42 1.27 -9.37
CA ILE A 80 -10.37 2.72 -9.23
C ILE A 80 -11.79 3.25 -9.22
N ASN A 81 -12.18 3.88 -8.12
CA ASN A 81 -13.52 4.39 -7.85
C ASN A 81 -14.61 3.33 -8.14
N GLY A 82 -14.40 2.12 -7.60
CA GLY A 82 -15.28 0.96 -7.76
C GLY A 82 -15.15 0.20 -9.09
N LYS A 83 -14.47 0.75 -10.11
CA LYS A 83 -14.32 0.11 -11.42
C LYS A 83 -13.06 -0.76 -11.47
N ARG A 84 -13.24 -2.06 -11.72
CA ARG A 84 -12.13 -3.03 -11.85
C ARG A 84 -11.28 -2.74 -13.09
N LEU A 85 -9.96 -2.78 -12.92
CA LEU A 85 -9.00 -2.69 -14.00
C LEU A 85 -8.92 -4.02 -14.77
N SER A 86 -8.79 -3.94 -16.09
CA SER A 86 -8.51 -5.09 -16.94
C SER A 86 -7.00 -5.33 -16.95
N LEU A 87 -6.53 -6.18 -16.04
CA LEU A 87 -5.11 -6.53 -15.89
C LEU A 87 -4.92 -8.01 -16.18
N ASN A 88 -3.70 -8.39 -16.60
CA ASN A 88 -3.32 -9.78 -16.62
C ASN A 88 -3.14 -10.28 -15.18
N THR A 89 -4.07 -11.11 -14.70
CA THR A 89 -4.09 -11.60 -13.32
C THR A 89 -2.88 -12.46 -12.96
N SER A 90 -2.18 -13.05 -13.95
CA SER A 90 -0.97 -13.81 -13.69
C SER A 90 0.14 -12.92 -13.11
N MET A 91 0.20 -11.64 -13.50
CA MET A 91 1.21 -10.69 -13.04
C MET A 91 0.99 -10.25 -11.59
N LEU A 92 -0.24 -10.36 -11.08
CA LEU A 92 -0.59 -10.08 -9.69
C LEU A 92 -0.33 -11.28 -8.77
N SER A 93 -0.06 -12.45 -9.35
CA SER A 93 0.23 -13.67 -8.60
C SER A 93 1.73 -13.83 -8.42
N LEU A 94 2.13 -14.39 -7.28
CA LEU A 94 3.52 -14.77 -7.04
C LEU A 94 3.78 -16.13 -7.69
N ASP A 95 4.77 -16.21 -8.58
CA ASP A 95 5.19 -17.48 -9.18
C ASP A 95 6.09 -18.29 -8.24
N ARG A 96 6.48 -19.50 -8.66
CA ARG A 96 7.34 -20.39 -7.86
C ARG A 96 8.76 -19.87 -7.70
N GLN A 97 9.20 -19.00 -8.61
CA GLN A 97 10.51 -18.36 -8.60
C GLN A 97 10.52 -17.10 -7.72
N GLY A 98 9.36 -16.69 -7.19
CA GLY A 98 9.22 -15.48 -6.37
C GLY A 98 9.04 -14.21 -7.20
N ASN A 99 8.73 -14.30 -8.49
CA ASN A 99 8.41 -13.14 -9.31
C ASN A 99 6.91 -12.82 -9.22
N GLY A 100 6.59 -11.52 -9.33
CA GLY A 100 5.23 -11.02 -9.24
C GLY A 100 4.74 -10.88 -7.80
N GLY A 101 3.42 -10.95 -7.62
CA GLY A 101 2.79 -10.76 -6.32
C GLY A 101 2.81 -9.30 -5.84
N THR A 102 2.43 -9.10 -4.58
CA THR A 102 2.44 -7.77 -3.95
C THR A 102 3.23 -7.81 -2.65
N LYS A 103 4.43 -7.23 -2.67
CA LYS A 103 5.33 -7.11 -1.52
C LYS A 103 5.00 -5.87 -0.68
N LEU A 104 5.04 -6.01 0.64
CA LEU A 104 5.03 -4.88 1.56
C LEU A 104 6.47 -4.45 1.85
N SER A 105 6.77 -3.16 1.68
CA SER A 105 8.12 -2.61 1.83
C SER A 105 8.11 -1.30 2.60
N THR A 106 9.14 -1.09 3.42
CA THR A 106 9.44 0.19 4.08
C THR A 106 10.74 0.81 3.56
N ILE A 107 11.33 0.23 2.51
CA ILE A 107 12.63 0.66 1.95
C ILE A 107 12.41 1.62 0.79
N VAL A 108 11.32 1.43 0.03
CA VAL A 108 10.89 2.33 -1.04
C VAL A 108 9.77 3.24 -0.52
N PRO A 109 9.82 4.56 -0.77
CA PRO A 109 8.88 5.52 -0.19
C PRO A 109 7.50 5.52 -0.88
N TYR A 110 7.43 5.05 -2.13
CA TYR A 110 6.22 5.05 -2.95
C TYR A 110 5.93 3.66 -3.49
N THR A 111 4.66 3.42 -3.82
CA THR A 111 4.27 2.15 -4.42
C THR A 111 4.81 2.09 -5.84
N THR A 112 5.62 1.08 -6.12
CA THR A 112 6.17 0.82 -7.46
C THR A 112 5.38 -0.31 -8.11
N MET A 113 4.99 -0.12 -9.37
CA MET A 113 4.24 -1.10 -10.16
C MET A 113 5.05 -1.54 -11.37
N GLU A 114 4.92 -2.79 -11.78
CA GLU A 114 5.41 -3.24 -13.09
C GLU A 114 4.78 -2.37 -14.21
N SER A 115 5.55 -2.07 -15.25
CA SER A 115 5.23 -1.04 -16.23
C SER A 115 3.89 -1.23 -16.95
N THR A 116 3.51 -2.46 -17.31
CA THR A 116 2.21 -2.72 -17.96
C THR A 116 1.03 -2.50 -17.01
N ILE A 117 1.20 -2.84 -15.73
CA ILE A 117 0.21 -2.56 -14.68
C ILE A 117 0.14 -1.05 -14.46
N TYR A 118 1.28 -0.37 -14.35
CA TYR A 118 1.38 1.06 -14.13
C TYR A 118 0.70 1.87 -15.26
N GLU A 119 0.93 1.52 -16.52
CA GLU A 119 0.30 2.17 -17.67
C GLU A 119 -1.23 2.02 -17.64
N THR A 120 -1.71 0.79 -17.40
CA THR A 120 -3.16 0.52 -17.31
C THR A 120 -3.79 1.26 -16.13
N PHE A 121 -3.09 1.28 -14.99
CA PHE A 121 -3.52 1.94 -13.77
C PHE A 121 -3.61 3.46 -13.93
N THR A 122 -2.55 4.11 -14.42
CA THR A 122 -2.51 5.57 -14.58
C THR A 122 -3.48 6.06 -15.66
N ARG A 123 -3.67 5.31 -16.75
CA ARG A 123 -4.70 5.60 -17.77
C ARG A 123 -6.11 5.56 -17.18
N ALA A 124 -6.42 4.53 -16.40
CA ALA A 124 -7.71 4.40 -15.74
C ALA A 124 -7.92 5.48 -14.66
N TYR A 125 -6.88 5.78 -13.87
CA TYR A 125 -6.92 6.83 -12.86
C TYR A 125 -7.21 8.19 -13.49
N THR A 126 -6.48 8.54 -14.55
CA THR A 126 -6.66 9.79 -15.30
C THR A 126 -8.10 9.93 -15.79
N LYS A 127 -8.69 8.87 -16.36
CA LYS A 127 -10.08 8.90 -16.85
C LYS A 127 -11.07 9.22 -15.73
N VAL A 128 -10.90 8.63 -14.54
CA VAL A 128 -11.78 8.92 -13.40
C VAL A 128 -11.52 10.32 -12.85
N ALA A 129 -10.26 10.71 -12.70
CA ALA A 129 -9.87 12.04 -12.25
C ALA A 129 -10.46 13.16 -13.13
N THR A 130 -10.42 13.00 -14.45
CA THR A 130 -11.06 13.94 -15.39
C THR A 130 -12.57 14.00 -15.20
N SER A 131 -13.25 12.87 -14.94
CA SER A 131 -14.69 12.88 -14.64
C SER A 131 -15.05 13.53 -13.29
N MET A 132 -14.04 13.71 -12.42
CA MET A 132 -14.15 14.45 -11.16
C MET A 132 -13.67 15.90 -11.29
N ASN A 133 -13.50 16.42 -12.52
CA ASN A 133 -13.02 17.76 -12.83
C ASN A 133 -11.59 18.07 -12.32
N MET A 134 -10.76 17.05 -12.10
CA MET A 134 -9.35 17.26 -11.78
C MET A 134 -8.57 17.67 -13.03
N THR A 135 -7.78 18.74 -12.92
CA THR A 135 -6.99 19.29 -14.02
C THR A 135 -5.60 18.67 -14.01
N ARG A 136 -5.26 17.89 -15.04
CA ARG A 136 -3.90 17.35 -15.21
C ARG A 136 -2.91 18.47 -15.51
N VAL A 137 -1.74 18.43 -14.88
CA VAL A 137 -0.62 19.35 -15.13
C VAL A 137 0.63 18.59 -15.56
N ALA A 138 1.72 19.30 -15.84
CA ALA A 138 3.00 18.69 -16.14
C ALA A 138 3.45 17.77 -14.99
N SER A 139 4.00 16.62 -15.34
CA SER A 139 4.51 15.65 -14.36
C SER A 139 5.74 16.22 -13.64
N VAL A 140 5.82 16.00 -12.34
CA VAL A 140 6.97 16.41 -11.51
C VAL A 140 7.68 15.15 -11.06
N GLY A 141 8.93 14.97 -11.50
CA GLY A 141 9.74 13.80 -11.17
C GLY A 141 9.85 13.60 -9.65
N PRO A 142 9.75 12.36 -9.14
CA PRO A 142 9.72 11.09 -9.89
C PRO A 142 8.31 10.67 -10.37
N PHE A 143 7.27 11.46 -10.13
CA PHE A 143 5.89 11.06 -10.40
C PHE A 143 5.50 11.23 -11.86
N GLY A 144 4.79 10.25 -12.42
CA GLY A 144 4.34 10.30 -13.81
C GLY A 144 2.97 10.96 -14.02
N LEU A 145 2.17 11.15 -12.97
CA LEU A 145 0.82 11.70 -13.06
C LEU A 145 0.55 12.75 -11.97
N CYS A 146 0.35 14.00 -12.40
CA CYS A 146 0.15 15.14 -11.51
C CYS A 146 -1.05 15.99 -11.92
N PHE A 147 -1.63 16.68 -10.93
CA PHE A 147 -2.83 17.48 -11.04
C PHE A 147 -2.67 18.82 -10.33
N SER A 148 -3.43 19.83 -10.76
CA SER A 148 -3.49 21.12 -10.08
C SER A 148 -4.19 20.97 -8.74
N SER A 149 -3.53 21.42 -7.67
CA SER A 149 -4.09 21.44 -6.31
C SER A 149 -5.41 22.21 -6.22
N GLY A 150 -5.56 23.29 -7.00
CA GLY A 150 -6.79 24.10 -7.03
C GLY A 150 -8.01 23.38 -7.63
N SER A 151 -7.80 22.30 -8.38
CA SER A 151 -8.88 21.47 -8.93
C SER A 151 -9.33 20.33 -8.00
N ILE A 152 -8.66 20.16 -6.85
CA ILE A 152 -8.90 19.05 -5.93
C ILE A 152 -9.51 19.58 -4.64
N GLU A 153 -10.74 19.14 -4.35
CA GLU A 153 -11.42 19.50 -3.11
C GLU A 153 -10.67 18.92 -1.89
N LYS A 154 -10.40 19.77 -0.90
CA LYS A 154 -9.81 19.34 0.38
C LYS A 154 -10.93 18.93 1.33
N THR A 155 -10.90 17.69 1.82
CA THR A 155 -11.89 17.18 2.78
C THR A 155 -11.23 16.86 4.13
N PRO A 156 -12.01 16.71 5.22
CA PRO A 156 -11.54 16.09 6.46
C PRO A 156 -11.14 14.62 6.29
N PHE A 157 -11.33 14.05 5.10
CA PHE A 157 -10.82 12.79 4.52
C PHE A 157 -9.41 12.84 3.92
N GLY A 158 -8.88 14.04 3.67
CA GLY A 158 -7.79 14.29 2.72
C GLY A 158 -8.31 14.78 1.37
N PRO A 159 -7.45 14.86 0.35
CA PRO A 159 -7.84 15.25 -1.01
C PRO A 159 -8.95 14.36 -1.57
N SER A 160 -10.00 14.96 -2.13
CA SER A 160 -11.09 14.26 -2.82
C SER A 160 -10.61 13.82 -4.20
N VAL A 161 -10.16 12.57 -4.28
CA VAL A 161 -9.55 11.97 -5.49
C VAL A 161 -10.07 10.54 -5.69
N PRO A 162 -9.86 9.93 -6.87
CA PRO A 162 -10.27 8.55 -7.10
C PRO A 162 -9.73 7.58 -6.03
N VAL A 163 -10.64 6.88 -5.35
CA VAL A 163 -10.27 5.85 -4.36
C VAL A 163 -9.71 4.64 -5.10
N ILE A 164 -8.60 4.09 -4.60
CA ILE A 164 -7.98 2.88 -5.14
C ILE A 164 -8.26 1.73 -4.18
N ASP A 165 -8.83 0.64 -4.67
CA ASP A 165 -9.04 -0.57 -3.88
C ASP A 165 -8.15 -1.70 -4.42
N LEU A 166 -7.29 -2.26 -3.56
CA LEU A 166 -6.63 -3.54 -3.80
C LEU A 166 -7.53 -4.66 -3.27
N VAL A 167 -8.15 -5.41 -4.17
CA VAL A 167 -9.03 -6.54 -3.80
C VAL A 167 -8.16 -7.75 -3.47
N LEU A 168 -8.37 -8.34 -2.29
CA LEU A 168 -7.55 -9.41 -1.74
C LEU A 168 -8.23 -10.77 -1.97
N GLN A 169 -8.46 -11.58 -0.93
CA GLN A 169 -9.00 -12.93 -1.08
C GLN A 169 -10.46 -12.99 -1.58
N SER A 170 -11.25 -11.93 -1.40
CA SER A 170 -12.64 -11.81 -1.87
C SER A 170 -13.03 -10.37 -2.16
N GLU A 171 -14.14 -10.12 -2.85
CA GLU A 171 -14.65 -8.77 -3.12
C GLU A 171 -14.90 -7.93 -1.86
N MET A 172 -15.22 -8.58 -0.74
CA MET A 172 -15.48 -7.92 0.54
C MET A 172 -14.21 -7.55 1.29
N VAL A 173 -13.09 -8.21 1.00
CA VAL A 173 -11.80 -7.95 1.66
C VAL A 173 -10.91 -7.16 0.72
N LYS A 174 -10.82 -5.86 0.97
CA LYS A 174 -10.07 -4.92 0.15
C LYS A 174 -9.25 -3.97 1.00
N TRP A 175 -8.08 -3.59 0.50
CA TRP A 175 -7.30 -2.48 1.04
C TRP A 175 -7.63 -1.22 0.25
N SER A 176 -8.35 -0.30 0.89
CA SER A 176 -8.71 1.00 0.32
C SER A 176 -7.64 2.04 0.57
N ILE A 177 -7.23 2.73 -0.49
CA ILE A 177 -6.20 3.78 -0.49
C ILE A 177 -6.92 5.08 -0.89
N HIS A 178 -6.97 6.01 0.05
CA HIS A 178 -7.63 7.31 -0.10
C HIS A 178 -6.61 8.41 -0.40
N GLY A 179 -7.09 9.62 -0.69
CA GLY A 179 -6.24 10.76 -1.09
C GLY A 179 -5.08 11.07 -0.15
N ARG A 180 -5.23 10.88 1.17
CA ARG A 180 -4.12 11.07 2.13
C ARG A 180 -2.95 10.10 1.92
N ASN A 181 -3.23 8.95 1.32
CA ASN A 181 -2.25 7.89 1.08
C ASN A 181 -1.78 7.89 -0.37
N SER A 182 -2.67 8.21 -1.33
CA SER A 182 -2.37 8.14 -2.76
C SER A 182 -1.77 9.42 -3.33
N MET A 183 -2.02 10.58 -2.74
CA MET A 183 -1.56 11.87 -3.28
C MET A 183 -0.38 12.43 -2.49
N VAL A 184 0.56 13.01 -3.22
CA VAL A 184 1.75 13.68 -2.71
C VAL A 184 1.67 15.15 -3.09
N GLU A 185 1.66 16.04 -2.11
CA GLU A 185 1.77 17.48 -2.34
C GLU A 185 3.23 17.81 -2.65
N VAL A 186 3.49 18.29 -3.87
CA VAL A 186 4.85 18.61 -4.35
C VAL A 186 5.11 20.11 -4.29
N SER A 187 4.05 20.91 -4.40
CA SER A 187 4.00 22.33 -4.14
C SER A 187 2.56 22.74 -3.80
N ASP A 188 2.36 24.00 -3.41
CA ASP A 188 1.02 24.54 -3.13
C ASP A 188 0.07 24.42 -4.34
N GLU A 189 0.61 24.33 -5.56
CA GLU A 189 -0.14 24.31 -6.81
C GLU A 189 -0.26 22.91 -7.43
N VAL A 190 0.56 21.94 -6.99
CA VAL A 190 0.66 20.62 -7.64
C VAL A 190 0.59 19.47 -6.64
N MET A 191 -0.33 18.54 -6.89
CA MET A 191 -0.38 17.23 -6.25
C MET A 191 -0.16 16.11 -7.26
N CYS A 192 0.70 15.16 -6.93
CA CYS A 192 1.01 14.01 -7.78
C CYS A 192 0.52 12.69 -7.17
N LEU A 193 0.20 11.73 -8.03
CA LEU A 193 -0.12 10.36 -7.63
C LEU A 193 1.16 9.64 -7.19
N GLY A 194 1.20 9.17 -5.94
CA GLY A 194 2.33 8.51 -5.28
C GLY A 194 2.55 7.06 -5.72
N PHE A 195 2.39 6.79 -7.02
CA PHE A 195 2.66 5.50 -7.65
C PHE A 195 3.71 5.71 -8.74
N LEU A 196 4.71 4.84 -8.78
CA LEU A 196 5.85 4.93 -9.70
C LEU A 196 5.88 3.75 -10.67
N ASP A 197 6.40 4.03 -11.87
CA ASP A 197 6.78 2.99 -12.83
C ASP A 197 8.03 2.25 -12.33
N GLY A 198 7.98 0.93 -12.36
CA GLY A 198 8.99 0.02 -11.82
C GLY A 198 10.03 -0.49 -12.81
N VAL A 199 10.05 0.07 -14.03
CA VAL A 199 11.00 -0.11 -15.14
C VAL A 199 11.99 -1.26 -15.00
#